data_AF-A0AA94F1Q4-F1
#
_entry.id   AF-A0AA94F1Q4-F1
#
_cell.length_a   1.000
_cell.length_b   1.000
_cell.length_c   1.000
_cell.angle_alpha   90.00
_cell.angle_beta   90.00
_cell.angle_gamma   90.00
#
_symmetry.space_group_name_H-M   'P 1'
#
loop_
_entity.id
_entity.type
_entity.pdbx_description
1 polymer ?
#
loop_
_entity_poly.entity_id
_entity_poly.type
_entity_poly.pdbx_seq_one_letter_code
_entity_poly.pdbx_strand_id
1 'polypeptide(L)'
;MFPIRLFIIVILLSPISFEGQNPFYYKIDQSKGLPSNSVYDIFQDQKGFMWFATNKGLCRYDGKYFLTYTNENQTSISGSCIQEDLYGRIWYSNFDGYLYYVENNQLKCLNNTNTIGFVKFGITDKYLIVLQKNHILFYDLKDLNIRKKVAFNTENLFATHFSNSKFYLLGNDFTIIEPDLSIKHFSIPKEVYENYPAPILQKSTNGLLLVSKYANYFYEIKKNKFYKRKITGDFTFIQNLAFDKDFNWICTTQGAIKYVKGGINTLNTYLKNFNISFVFKDQEENYWFSTINDGLLLVPNLCNNFVSFDKKPLTISTNGRSIFIGSADDKLYKSDLFLKNFEKIFDGKSNHEIYFLSSDLQHLYFTSNTFKKINLKNKTEEESIIALKDAQKLNEKYYVFAASGVCGLLKNTTIKNEWDVWAKDSIQTIIPIINGVQGKSTSYNAFNNTIYYATNNGLFAVTKNNILEIKVKNKKLFFSRIKSIGDKTYAITSTEKLYVITSDNYVKQIRLQRYINNEPINKIKFLNSKLYIITPFSLYSFDLDTHNIKK
;
A
#
# COMPACT_ATOMS: atom_id res chain seq x y z
N MET A 1 -65.66 3.50 9.69
CA MET A 1 -64.43 3.35 10.50
C MET A 1 -63.52 2.36 9.75
N PHE A 2 -62.62 2.86 8.90
CA PHE A 2 -61.72 2.02 8.10
C PHE A 2 -60.43 1.77 8.91
N PRO A 3 -59.95 0.52 9.07
CA PRO A 3 -58.66 0.30 9.71
C PRO A 3 -57.53 0.54 8.71
N ILE A 4 -56.63 1.44 9.09
CA ILE A 4 -55.39 1.75 8.38
C ILE A 4 -54.48 0.51 8.45
N ARG A 5 -54.17 -0.08 7.29
CA ARG A 5 -53.12 -1.11 7.17
C ARG A 5 -51.75 -0.44 7.30
N LEU A 6 -51.07 -0.68 8.41
CA LEU A 6 -49.67 -0.31 8.63
C LEU A 6 -48.76 -1.27 7.83
N PHE A 7 -48.24 -0.84 6.68
CA PHE A 7 -47.26 -1.60 5.91
C PHE A 7 -45.87 -1.36 6.54
N ILE A 8 -45.41 -2.27 7.39
CA ILE A 8 -44.03 -2.25 7.90
C ILE A 8 -43.13 -2.74 6.76
N ILE A 9 -42.41 -1.82 6.13
CA ILE A 9 -41.29 -2.13 5.24
C ILE A 9 -40.14 -2.63 6.12
N VAL A 10 -40.01 -3.95 6.24
CA VAL A 10 -38.81 -4.60 6.78
C VAL A 10 -37.70 -4.40 5.76
N ILE A 11 -36.88 -3.36 5.95
CA ILE A 11 -35.60 -3.24 5.26
C ILE A 11 -34.74 -4.39 5.81
N LEU A 12 -34.63 -5.47 5.04
CA LEU A 12 -33.62 -6.50 5.21
C LEU A 12 -32.25 -5.82 5.08
N LEU A 13 -31.71 -5.37 6.21
CA LEU A 13 -30.28 -5.11 6.39
C LEU A 13 -29.58 -6.47 6.28
N SER A 14 -29.38 -6.93 5.04
CA SER A 14 -28.33 -7.90 4.79
C SER A 14 -27.04 -7.27 5.28
N PRO A 15 -26.29 -7.91 6.21
CA PRO A 15 -24.97 -7.43 6.53
C PRO A 15 -24.18 -7.49 5.23
N ILE A 16 -23.83 -6.32 4.69
CA ILE A 16 -22.85 -6.21 3.62
C ILE A 16 -21.58 -6.77 4.24
N SER A 17 -21.27 -8.03 3.94
CA SER A 17 -19.99 -8.65 4.24
C SER A 17 -18.96 -7.83 3.48
N PHE A 18 -18.29 -6.92 4.18
CA PHE A 18 -17.06 -6.33 3.70
C PHE A 18 -16.04 -7.47 3.67
N GLU A 19 -15.96 -8.19 2.54
CA GLU A 19 -14.74 -8.91 2.23
C GLU A 19 -13.65 -7.85 2.09
N GLY A 20 -12.84 -7.69 3.14
CA GLY A 20 -11.62 -6.91 3.07
C GLY A 20 -10.73 -7.50 1.99
N GLN A 21 -10.66 -6.83 0.84
CA GLN A 21 -9.65 -7.13 -0.17
C GLN A 21 -8.26 -6.99 0.46
N ASN A 22 -7.36 -7.84 -0.01
CA ASN A 22 -5.98 -7.85 0.42
C ASN A 22 -5.31 -6.50 0.10
N PRO A 23 -4.46 -5.98 1.01
CA PRO A 23 -3.65 -4.82 0.69
C PRO A 23 -2.78 -5.14 -0.52
N PHE A 24 -2.34 -4.10 -1.22
CA PHE A 24 -1.36 -4.30 -2.30
C PHE A 24 -0.07 -4.93 -1.77
N TYR A 25 0.44 -5.93 -2.48
CA TYR A 25 1.68 -6.60 -2.15
C TYR A 25 2.52 -6.88 -3.39
N TYR A 26 3.83 -6.93 -3.19
CA TYR A 26 4.77 -7.54 -4.11
C TYR A 26 5.09 -8.95 -3.61
N LYS A 27 4.77 -9.97 -4.42
CA LYS A 27 5.15 -11.36 -4.11
C LYS A 27 6.62 -11.59 -4.43
N ILE A 28 7.37 -12.16 -3.51
CA ILE A 28 8.76 -12.61 -3.68
C ILE A 28 8.79 -14.10 -3.35
N ASP A 29 9.06 -14.93 -4.35
CA ASP A 29 9.04 -16.38 -4.28
C ASP A 29 10.29 -16.98 -4.95
N GLN A 30 10.35 -18.30 -5.08
CA GLN A 30 11.49 -18.99 -5.70
C GLN A 30 11.81 -18.52 -7.12
N SER A 31 10.80 -18.10 -7.90
CA SER A 31 11.05 -17.56 -9.25
C SER A 31 11.82 -16.24 -9.23
N LYS A 32 11.82 -15.54 -8.09
CA LYS A 32 12.55 -14.30 -7.83
C LYS A 32 13.78 -14.49 -6.94
N GLY A 33 14.24 -15.74 -6.79
CA GLY A 33 15.49 -16.08 -6.11
C GLY A 33 15.37 -16.39 -4.61
N LEU A 34 14.17 -16.34 -4.01
CA LEU A 34 13.98 -16.82 -2.64
C LEU A 34 14.34 -18.32 -2.57
N PRO A 35 15.11 -18.81 -1.58
CA PRO A 35 15.53 -20.22 -1.56
C PRO A 35 14.38 -21.22 -1.44
N SER A 36 13.30 -20.83 -0.75
CA SER A 36 12.11 -21.66 -0.50
C SER A 36 10.88 -20.79 -0.27
N ASN A 37 9.74 -21.21 -0.82
CA ASN A 37 8.46 -20.53 -0.58
C ASN A 37 7.89 -20.74 0.83
N SER A 38 8.42 -21.71 1.58
CA SER A 38 8.14 -21.87 3.00
C SER A 38 9.11 -21.03 3.82
N VAL A 39 8.59 -19.97 4.44
CA VAL A 39 9.35 -19.03 5.27
C VAL A 39 8.70 -18.97 6.66
N TYR A 40 9.49 -19.10 7.72
CA TYR A 40 8.99 -19.26 9.10
C TYR A 40 9.26 -18.06 10.01
N ASP A 41 10.25 -17.25 9.66
CA ASP A 41 10.65 -16.09 10.46
C ASP A 41 11.29 -15.02 9.60
N ILE A 42 11.20 -13.77 10.06
CA ILE A 42 11.72 -12.58 9.39
C ILE A 42 12.40 -11.69 10.43
N PHE A 43 13.57 -11.18 10.08
CA PHE A 43 14.32 -10.23 10.90
C PHE A 43 15.03 -9.21 10.00
N GLN A 44 15.35 -8.03 10.54
CA GLN A 44 16.19 -7.04 9.87
C GLN A 44 17.34 -6.70 10.81
N ASP A 45 18.57 -6.83 10.32
CA ASP A 45 19.75 -6.51 11.12
C ASP A 45 19.98 -5.00 11.23
N GLN A 46 20.89 -4.60 12.12
CA GLN A 46 21.27 -3.20 12.31
C GLN A 46 21.87 -2.52 11.07
N LYS A 47 22.32 -3.30 10.07
CA LYS A 47 22.84 -2.79 8.79
C LYS A 47 21.74 -2.63 7.74
N GLY A 48 20.51 -3.02 8.05
CA GLY A 48 19.35 -2.92 7.17
C GLY A 48 19.13 -4.14 6.28
N PHE A 49 19.96 -5.19 6.38
CA PHE A 49 19.73 -6.41 5.61
C PHE A 49 18.54 -7.19 6.17
N MET A 50 17.73 -7.74 5.28
CA MET A 50 16.63 -8.62 5.66
C MET A 50 17.14 -10.05 5.80
N TRP A 51 16.67 -10.75 6.81
CA TRP A 51 17.00 -12.14 7.11
C TRP A 51 15.73 -12.96 7.18
N PHE A 52 15.77 -14.14 6.57
CA PHE A 52 14.63 -15.04 6.49
C PHE A 52 15.05 -16.45 6.89
N ALA A 53 14.28 -17.07 7.77
CA ALA A 53 14.43 -18.48 8.08
C ALA A 53 13.46 -19.25 7.19
N THR A 54 14.00 -20.00 6.23
CA THR A 54 13.21 -20.72 5.23
C THR A 54 13.32 -22.22 5.43
N ASN A 55 12.50 -22.99 4.72
CA ASN A 55 12.64 -24.45 4.69
C ASN A 55 13.94 -24.94 4.02
N LYS A 56 14.70 -24.03 3.41
CA LYS A 56 16.05 -24.28 2.87
C LYS A 56 17.15 -23.59 3.68
N GLY A 57 16.86 -23.22 4.93
CA GLY A 57 17.82 -22.60 5.83
C GLY A 57 17.69 -21.09 5.94
N LEU A 58 18.61 -20.51 6.71
CA LEU A 58 18.72 -19.07 6.91
C LEU A 58 19.26 -18.40 5.64
N CYS A 59 18.63 -17.34 5.18
CA CYS A 59 19.15 -16.53 4.08
C CYS A 59 19.08 -15.03 4.39
N ARG A 60 20.02 -14.28 3.81
CA ARG A 60 20.08 -12.82 3.83
C ARG A 60 19.63 -12.27 2.48
N TYR A 61 18.95 -11.15 2.49
CA TYR A 61 18.51 -10.40 1.32
C TYR A 61 19.00 -8.95 1.39
N ASP A 62 19.61 -8.48 0.30
CA ASP A 62 20.19 -7.13 0.19
C ASP A 62 19.30 -6.13 -0.57
N GLY A 63 18.05 -6.51 -0.84
CA GLY A 63 17.15 -5.73 -1.70
C GLY A 63 17.15 -6.18 -3.16
N LYS A 64 18.08 -7.06 -3.57
CA LYS A 64 18.17 -7.59 -4.93
C LYS A 64 18.44 -9.09 -5.00
N TYR A 65 19.33 -9.62 -4.16
CA TYR A 65 19.78 -11.01 -4.18
C TYR A 65 19.64 -11.67 -2.81
N PHE A 66 19.36 -12.97 -2.83
CA PHE A 66 19.37 -13.82 -1.65
C PHE A 66 20.69 -14.57 -1.54
N LEU A 67 21.24 -14.64 -0.34
CA LEU A 67 22.39 -15.46 0.02
C LEU A 67 21.99 -16.43 1.12
N THR A 68 22.01 -17.73 0.82
CA THR A 68 21.69 -18.80 1.77
C THR A 68 22.93 -19.21 2.55
N TYR A 69 22.76 -19.47 3.84
CA TYR A 69 23.79 -19.94 4.74
C TYR A 69 23.48 -21.37 5.19
N THR A 70 24.43 -22.27 4.94
CA THR A 70 24.36 -23.67 5.37
C THR A 70 25.68 -24.08 6.03
N ASN A 71 25.64 -25.15 6.80
CA ASN A 71 26.81 -25.82 7.37
C ASN A 71 26.60 -27.34 7.30
N GLU A 72 27.65 -28.09 7.02
CA GLU A 72 27.58 -29.56 6.89
C GLU A 72 27.22 -30.25 8.22
N ASN A 73 27.52 -29.62 9.35
CA ASN A 73 27.23 -30.11 10.70
C ASN A 73 25.83 -29.71 11.20
N GLN A 74 24.95 -29.22 10.33
CA GLN A 74 23.57 -28.96 10.71
C GLN A 74 22.79 -30.27 10.84
N THR A 75 22.04 -30.44 11.93
CA THR A 75 21.14 -31.59 12.08
C THR A 75 19.94 -31.45 11.15
N SER A 76 19.48 -30.22 10.98
CA SER A 76 18.48 -29.80 10.00
C SER A 76 18.69 -28.32 9.68
N ILE A 77 18.35 -27.92 8.45
CA ILE A 77 18.55 -26.55 7.97
C ILE A 77 17.39 -25.63 8.34
N SER A 78 16.17 -26.17 8.42
CA SER A 78 14.93 -25.43 8.62
C SER A 78 14.78 -24.96 10.07
N GLY A 79 14.37 -23.71 10.29
CA GLY A 79 14.35 -23.11 11.62
C GLY A 79 13.60 -21.79 11.73
N SER A 80 13.78 -21.12 12.86
CA SER A 80 13.12 -19.86 13.23
C SER A 80 13.90 -19.19 14.39
N CYS A 81 13.31 -18.17 15.02
CA CYS A 81 13.84 -17.41 16.14
C CYS A 81 15.14 -16.66 15.77
N ILE A 82 15.09 -15.87 14.70
CA ILE A 82 16.24 -15.07 14.26
C ILE A 82 16.48 -13.92 15.25
N GLN A 83 17.71 -13.77 15.73
CA GLN A 83 18.12 -12.67 16.61
C GLN A 83 19.54 -12.19 16.26
N GLU A 84 19.80 -10.90 16.37
CA GLU A 84 21.14 -10.31 16.29
C GLU A 84 21.70 -10.07 17.70
N ASP A 85 22.99 -10.32 17.90
CA ASP A 85 23.68 -9.96 19.13
C ASP A 85 24.54 -8.69 19.00
N LEU A 86 25.13 -8.26 20.13
CA LEU A 86 25.94 -7.03 20.21
C LEU A 86 27.25 -7.11 19.39
N TYR A 87 27.66 -8.29 18.94
CA TYR A 87 28.83 -8.49 18.07
C TYR A 87 28.44 -8.55 16.58
N GLY A 88 27.16 -8.35 16.25
CA GLY A 88 26.63 -8.39 14.89
C GLY A 88 26.52 -9.81 14.33
N ARG A 89 26.49 -10.83 15.19
CA ARG A 89 26.23 -12.22 14.77
C ARG A 89 24.73 -12.43 14.66
N ILE A 90 24.30 -13.12 13.61
CA ILE A 90 22.89 -13.45 13.37
C ILE A 90 22.63 -14.89 13.77
N TRP A 91 21.89 -15.08 14.85
CA TRP A 91 21.54 -16.36 15.44
C TRP A 91 20.21 -16.87 14.91
N TYR A 92 20.08 -18.19 14.79
CA TYR A 92 18.78 -18.84 14.64
C TYR A 92 18.79 -20.24 15.24
N SER A 93 17.60 -20.79 15.49
CA SER A 93 17.40 -22.14 16.00
C SER A 93 16.73 -23.00 14.93
N ASN A 94 17.27 -24.19 14.68
CA ASN A 94 16.52 -25.16 13.88
C ASN A 94 15.38 -25.79 14.70
N PHE A 95 14.48 -26.51 14.03
CA PHE A 95 13.32 -27.09 14.73
C PHE A 95 13.67 -28.25 15.68
N ASP A 96 14.91 -28.77 15.61
CA ASP A 96 15.44 -29.76 16.54
C ASP A 96 16.01 -29.12 17.83
N GLY A 97 16.10 -27.78 17.89
CA GLY A 97 16.58 -27.01 19.04
C GLY A 97 18.09 -26.73 19.06
N TYR A 98 18.81 -26.99 17.96
CA TYR A 98 20.22 -26.62 17.82
C TYR A 98 20.36 -25.18 17.35
N LEU A 99 21.34 -24.48 17.93
CA LEU A 99 21.61 -23.09 17.61
C LEU A 99 22.78 -22.95 16.63
N TYR A 100 22.57 -22.06 15.67
CA TYR A 100 23.55 -21.67 14.67
C TYR A 100 23.64 -20.15 14.61
N TYR A 101 24.78 -19.64 14.15
CA TYR A 101 24.97 -18.22 13.98
C TYR A 101 25.85 -17.91 12.76
N VAL A 102 25.54 -16.80 12.09
CA VAL A 102 26.38 -16.26 11.03
C VAL A 102 27.39 -15.31 11.62
N GLU A 103 28.66 -15.56 11.35
CA GLU A 103 29.78 -14.68 11.67
C GLU A 103 30.77 -14.72 10.50
N ASN A 104 31.29 -13.57 10.08
CA ASN A 104 32.21 -13.48 8.94
C ASN A 104 31.67 -14.15 7.65
N ASN A 105 30.37 -13.98 7.38
CA ASN A 105 29.63 -14.59 6.27
C ASN A 105 29.68 -16.13 6.22
N GLN A 106 29.91 -16.80 7.35
CA GLN A 106 29.84 -18.25 7.47
C GLN A 106 28.85 -18.66 8.56
N LEU A 107 28.10 -19.73 8.31
CA LEU A 107 27.26 -20.34 9.35
C LEU A 107 28.10 -21.22 10.26
N LYS A 108 28.02 -20.99 11.57
CA LYS A 108 28.72 -21.76 12.60
C LYS A 108 27.70 -22.43 13.52
N CYS A 109 28.09 -23.58 14.07
CA CYS A 109 27.29 -24.34 15.04
C CYS A 109 27.70 -23.95 16.46
N LEU A 110 26.74 -23.70 17.35
CA LEU A 110 27.03 -23.56 18.79
C LEU A 110 27.43 -24.89 19.43
N ASN A 111 27.01 -26.02 18.83
CA ASN A 111 27.21 -27.38 19.35
C ASN A 111 26.55 -27.59 20.73
N ASN A 112 25.40 -26.97 20.97
CA ASN A 112 24.62 -27.25 22.19
C ASN A 112 24.08 -28.68 22.16
N THR A 113 24.11 -29.36 23.31
CA THR A 113 23.66 -30.75 23.46
C THR A 113 22.36 -30.85 24.27
N ASN A 114 21.73 -32.03 24.30
CA ASN A 114 20.55 -32.31 25.11
C ASN A 114 19.38 -31.34 24.85
N THR A 115 19.09 -31.08 23.58
CA THR A 115 17.97 -30.21 23.18
C THR A 115 16.63 -30.80 23.65
N ILE A 116 15.63 -29.93 23.83
CA ILE A 116 14.25 -30.30 24.20
C ILE A 116 13.28 -29.99 23.05
N GLY A 117 13.78 -30.06 21.82
CA GLY A 117 13.10 -29.60 20.61
C GLY A 117 13.12 -28.07 20.46
N PHE A 118 12.26 -27.56 19.59
CA PHE A 118 12.19 -26.13 19.31
C PHE A 118 11.66 -25.33 20.50
N VAL A 119 12.55 -24.57 21.12
CA VAL A 119 12.25 -23.50 22.09
C VAL A 119 13.00 -22.25 21.68
N LYS A 120 12.39 -21.07 21.86
CA LYS A 120 13.08 -19.79 21.63
C LYS A 120 14.22 -19.65 22.63
N PHE A 121 15.39 -19.19 22.19
CA PHE A 121 16.51 -18.81 23.03
C PHE A 121 16.46 -17.30 23.35
N GLY A 122 17.30 -16.84 24.29
CA GLY A 122 17.39 -15.42 24.64
C GLY A 122 18.79 -14.85 24.45
N ILE A 123 18.90 -13.61 24.00
CA ILE A 123 20.17 -12.89 23.85
C ILE A 123 20.09 -11.55 24.58
N THR A 124 20.89 -11.38 25.63
CA THR A 124 21.13 -10.08 26.27
C THR A 124 22.41 -9.45 25.70
N ASP A 125 22.81 -8.27 26.18
CA ASP A 125 24.07 -7.65 25.76
C ASP A 125 25.31 -8.49 26.11
N LYS A 126 25.21 -9.36 27.13
CA LYS A 126 26.34 -10.15 27.64
C LYS A 126 26.17 -11.65 27.49
N TYR A 127 24.94 -12.16 27.54
CA TYR A 127 24.69 -13.59 27.63
C TYR A 127 23.74 -14.10 26.55
N LEU A 128 24.12 -15.23 25.95
CA LEU A 128 23.20 -16.12 25.27
C LEU A 128 22.64 -17.11 26.28
N ILE A 129 21.31 -17.17 26.38
CA ILE A 129 20.57 -18.02 27.31
C ILE A 129 19.95 -19.18 26.52
N VAL A 130 20.39 -20.40 26.83
CA VAL A 130 19.99 -21.62 26.11
C VAL A 130 19.35 -22.61 27.07
N LEU A 131 18.22 -23.17 26.66
CA LEU A 131 17.56 -24.26 27.36
C LEU A 131 18.05 -25.60 26.84
N GLN A 132 18.37 -26.50 27.76
CA GLN A 132 18.62 -27.91 27.49
C GLN A 132 17.88 -28.75 28.53
N LYS A 133 17.83 -30.06 28.35
CA LYS A 133 17.17 -30.96 29.29
C LYS A 133 17.64 -30.69 30.73
N ASN A 134 16.67 -30.32 31.57
CA ASN A 134 16.81 -30.04 33.00
C ASN A 134 17.74 -28.88 33.39
N HIS A 135 18.19 -28.04 32.44
CA HIS A 135 19.08 -26.93 32.75
C HIS A 135 18.89 -25.71 31.87
N ILE A 136 19.20 -24.55 32.44
CA ILE A 136 19.43 -23.29 31.71
C ILE A 136 20.94 -23.03 31.68
N LEU A 137 21.48 -22.76 30.50
CA LEU A 137 22.86 -22.41 30.26
C LEU A 137 22.99 -20.93 29.90
N PHE A 138 24.00 -20.29 30.46
CA PHE A 138 24.35 -18.90 30.15
C PHE A 138 25.74 -18.87 29.54
N TYR A 139 25.80 -18.67 28.23
CA TYR A 139 27.03 -18.50 27.47
C TYR A 139 27.41 -17.03 27.47
N ASP A 140 28.67 -16.71 27.73
CA ASP A 140 29.20 -15.37 27.50
C ASP A 140 29.26 -15.10 26.00
N LEU A 141 28.64 -14.03 25.52
CA LEU A 141 28.62 -13.75 24.08
C LEU A 141 30.02 -13.45 23.53
N LYS A 142 30.97 -12.99 24.34
CA LYS A 142 32.31 -12.63 23.86
C LYS A 142 33.09 -13.83 23.34
N ASP A 143 33.06 -14.94 24.07
CA ASP A 143 33.87 -16.13 23.78
C ASP A 143 33.05 -17.43 23.67
N LEU A 144 31.73 -17.34 23.84
CA LEU A 144 30.79 -18.47 23.80
C LEU A 144 31.12 -19.58 24.79
N ASN A 145 31.73 -19.23 25.92
CA ASN A 145 31.94 -20.16 27.04
C ASN A 145 30.79 -20.10 28.03
N ILE A 146 30.39 -21.25 28.57
CA ILE A 146 29.37 -21.34 29.63
C ILE A 146 29.91 -20.70 30.90
N ARG A 147 29.21 -19.70 31.44
CA ARG A 147 29.55 -19.02 32.70
C ARG A 147 28.68 -19.45 33.87
N LYS A 148 27.43 -19.83 33.59
CA LYS A 148 26.46 -20.25 34.60
C LYS A 148 25.62 -21.37 34.05
N LYS A 149 25.35 -22.36 34.90
CA LYS A 149 24.43 -23.48 34.64
C LYS A 149 23.47 -23.55 35.82
N VAL A 150 22.17 -23.51 35.53
CA VAL A 150 21.11 -23.53 36.54
C VAL A 150 20.24 -24.75 36.31
N ALA A 151 19.97 -25.53 37.36
CA ALA A 151 19.00 -26.61 37.29
C ALA A 151 17.59 -26.03 37.10
N PHE A 152 16.85 -26.56 36.14
CA PHE A 152 15.52 -26.08 35.79
C PHE A 152 14.71 -27.22 35.18
N ASN A 153 13.55 -27.57 35.75
CA ASN A 153 12.74 -28.66 35.21
C ASN A 153 12.12 -28.26 33.86
N THR A 154 12.50 -28.97 32.80
CA THR A 154 12.02 -28.69 31.43
C THR A 154 10.86 -29.59 30.99
N GLU A 155 10.46 -30.60 31.77
CA GLU A 155 9.49 -31.62 31.32
C GLU A 155 8.10 -31.07 30.98
N ASN A 156 7.68 -30.00 31.67
CA ASN A 156 6.36 -29.38 31.46
C ASN A 156 6.44 -28.01 30.76
N LEU A 157 7.59 -27.66 30.17
CA LEU A 157 7.75 -26.39 29.47
C LEU A 157 7.04 -26.45 28.12
N PHE A 158 6.16 -25.48 27.85
CA PHE A 158 5.36 -25.45 26.62
C PHE A 158 5.48 -24.16 25.81
N ALA A 159 5.95 -23.06 26.40
CA ALA A 159 6.19 -21.82 25.65
C ALA A 159 7.35 -21.02 26.25
N THR A 160 8.16 -20.44 25.37
CA THR A 160 9.22 -19.50 25.75
C THR A 160 9.17 -18.24 24.89
N HIS A 161 9.60 -17.13 25.46
CA HIS A 161 9.76 -15.88 24.72
C HIS A 161 10.86 -15.03 25.34
N PHE A 162 11.71 -14.46 24.52
CA PHE A 162 12.68 -13.47 24.96
C PHE A 162 12.29 -12.10 24.44
N SER A 163 12.23 -11.10 25.33
CA SER A 163 12.02 -9.71 24.95
C SER A 163 12.40 -8.75 26.07
N ASN A 164 12.82 -7.52 25.73
CA ASN A 164 13.20 -6.49 26.70
C ASN A 164 14.23 -6.98 27.73
N SER A 165 15.23 -7.74 27.28
CA SER A 165 16.28 -8.34 28.12
C SER A 165 15.77 -9.31 29.20
N LYS A 166 14.52 -9.78 29.09
CA LYS A 166 13.91 -10.77 29.96
C LYS A 166 13.60 -12.04 29.19
N PHE A 167 13.83 -13.18 29.83
CA PHE A 167 13.47 -14.47 29.26
C PHE A 167 12.30 -15.07 30.03
N TYR A 168 11.21 -15.31 29.32
CA TYR A 168 9.94 -15.80 29.85
C TYR A 168 9.79 -17.28 29.51
N LEU A 169 9.48 -18.08 30.52
CA LEU A 169 9.29 -19.52 30.41
C LEU A 169 7.94 -19.87 31.02
N LEU A 170 7.06 -20.51 30.25
CA LEU A 170 5.82 -21.07 30.75
C LEU A 170 5.88 -22.60 30.75
N GLY A 171 5.71 -23.16 31.94
CA GLY A 171 5.43 -24.57 32.16
C GLY A 171 4.36 -24.73 33.24
N ASN A 172 4.64 -25.51 34.29
CA ASN A 172 3.74 -25.58 35.47
C ASN A 172 3.67 -24.26 36.24
N ASP A 173 4.67 -23.40 36.07
CA ASP A 173 4.72 -22.04 36.57
C ASP A 173 5.07 -21.06 35.44
N PHE A 174 4.98 -19.76 35.75
CA PHE A 174 5.48 -18.71 34.89
C PHE A 174 6.81 -18.22 35.48
N THR A 175 7.90 -18.64 34.86
CA THR A 175 9.26 -18.30 35.26
C THR A 175 9.78 -17.12 34.42
N ILE A 176 10.40 -16.15 35.09
CA ILE A 176 11.05 -14.98 34.46
C ILE A 176 12.51 -14.95 34.86
N ILE A 177 13.40 -14.97 33.87
CA ILE A 177 14.82 -14.64 34.04
C ILE A 177 14.99 -13.16 33.75
N GLU A 178 15.42 -12.41 34.76
CA GLU A 178 15.63 -10.98 34.71
C GLU A 178 16.99 -10.63 34.08
N PRO A 179 17.23 -9.36 33.69
CA PRO A 179 18.50 -8.95 33.08
C PRO A 179 19.73 -9.20 33.98
N ASP A 180 19.54 -9.20 35.30
CA ASP A 180 20.56 -9.52 36.31
C ASP A 180 20.75 -11.04 36.50
N LEU A 181 20.09 -11.86 35.68
CA LEU A 181 20.06 -13.33 35.73
C LEU A 181 19.41 -13.91 37.01
N SER A 182 18.67 -13.10 37.76
CA SER A 182 17.79 -13.61 38.81
C SER A 182 16.58 -14.31 38.19
N ILE A 183 16.12 -15.37 38.85
CA ILE A 183 15.00 -16.20 38.39
C ILE A 183 13.84 -16.01 39.36
N LYS A 184 12.67 -15.65 38.83
CA LYS A 184 11.45 -15.43 39.59
C LYS A 184 10.36 -16.35 39.09
N HIS A 185 9.59 -16.90 40.02
CA HIS A 185 8.50 -17.84 39.74
C HIS A 185 7.17 -17.20 40.10
N PHE A 186 6.18 -17.37 39.23
CA PHE A 186 4.82 -16.88 39.43
C PHE A 186 3.82 -18.00 39.16
N SER A 187 2.75 -18.05 39.94
CA SER A 187 1.66 -18.99 39.69
C SER A 187 0.92 -18.65 38.40
N ILE A 188 0.45 -19.68 37.71
CA ILE A 188 -0.39 -19.55 36.51
C ILE A 188 -1.77 -20.17 36.75
N PRO A 189 -2.82 -19.73 36.03
CA PRO A 189 -4.13 -20.36 36.13
C PRO A 189 -4.06 -21.83 35.71
N LYS A 190 -4.71 -22.72 36.48
CA LYS A 190 -4.73 -24.17 36.25
C LYS A 190 -5.15 -24.56 34.83
N GLU A 191 -6.14 -23.85 34.28
CA GLU A 191 -6.62 -24.04 32.91
C GLU A 191 -5.55 -23.81 31.82
N VAL A 192 -4.50 -23.01 32.08
CA VAL A 192 -3.45 -22.69 31.10
C VAL A 192 -2.51 -23.87 30.87
N TYR A 193 -2.14 -24.63 31.90
CA TYR A 193 -1.24 -25.77 31.72
C TYR A 193 -1.97 -27.10 31.55
N GLU A 194 -3.26 -27.18 31.92
CA GLU A 194 -4.06 -28.42 31.73
C GLU A 194 -4.85 -28.44 30.42
N ASN A 195 -5.38 -27.29 29.96
CA ASN A 195 -6.39 -27.24 28.90
C ASN A 195 -6.11 -26.16 27.83
N TYR A 196 -4.84 -25.81 27.62
CA TYR A 196 -4.44 -24.80 26.63
C TYR A 196 -3.39 -25.36 25.63
N PRO A 197 -3.83 -26.02 24.55
CA PRO A 197 -2.93 -26.79 23.69
C PRO A 197 -2.06 -25.91 22.80
N ALA A 198 -0.82 -26.33 22.55
CA ALA A 198 0.16 -25.66 21.68
C ALA A 198 0.21 -24.12 21.85
N PRO A 199 0.55 -23.63 23.05
CA PRO A 199 0.65 -22.21 23.33
C PRO A 199 1.83 -21.54 22.61
N ILE A 200 1.62 -20.30 22.20
CA ILE A 200 2.60 -19.40 21.61
C ILE A 200 2.64 -18.15 22.48
N LEU A 201 3.83 -17.82 22.98
CA LEU A 201 4.08 -16.63 23.77
C LEU A 201 4.80 -15.58 22.93
N GLN A 202 4.33 -14.34 23.02
CA GLN A 202 4.91 -13.19 22.31
C GLN A 202 4.75 -11.91 23.14
N LYS A 203 5.71 -10.98 23.02
CA LYS A 203 5.61 -9.63 23.57
C LYS A 203 4.38 -8.89 23.01
N SER A 204 3.76 -8.06 23.83
CA SER A 204 2.77 -7.07 23.44
C SER A 204 3.16 -5.68 23.93
N THR A 205 2.44 -4.64 23.50
CA THR A 205 2.67 -3.25 23.91
C THR A 205 2.62 -3.06 25.42
N ASN A 206 1.80 -3.86 26.12
CA ASN A 206 1.54 -3.71 27.57
C ASN A 206 1.88 -4.97 28.40
N GLY A 207 2.73 -5.86 27.88
CA GLY A 207 3.12 -7.10 28.56
C GLY A 207 3.40 -8.23 27.59
N LEU A 208 2.74 -9.37 27.77
CA LEU A 208 2.81 -10.51 26.85
C LEU A 208 1.41 -10.90 26.35
N LEU A 209 1.38 -11.60 25.23
CA LEU A 209 0.22 -12.24 24.65
C LEU A 209 0.50 -13.74 24.58
N LEU A 210 -0.44 -14.52 25.11
CA LEU A 210 -0.40 -15.98 25.07
C LEU A 210 -1.61 -16.47 24.27
N VAL A 211 -1.35 -17.15 23.16
CA VAL A 211 -2.36 -17.65 22.23
C VAL A 211 -2.13 -19.14 21.98
N SER A 212 -3.19 -19.92 21.85
CA SER A 212 -3.14 -21.33 21.50
C SER A 212 -3.36 -21.49 20.00
N LYS A 213 -2.68 -22.46 19.39
CA LYS A 213 -2.95 -22.83 17.98
C LYS A 213 -4.39 -23.30 17.72
N TYR A 214 -5.10 -23.75 18.76
CA TYR A 214 -6.41 -24.41 18.66
C TYR A 214 -7.53 -23.78 19.49
N ALA A 215 -7.23 -22.85 20.41
CA ALA A 215 -8.25 -22.26 21.27
C ALA A 215 -8.81 -20.94 20.71
N ASN A 216 -10.13 -20.79 20.77
CA ASN A 216 -10.85 -19.56 20.42
C ASN A 216 -10.78 -18.45 21.50
N TYR A 217 -9.79 -18.51 22.38
CA TYR A 217 -9.54 -17.54 23.44
C TYR A 217 -8.04 -17.40 23.67
N PHE A 218 -7.64 -16.27 24.26
CA PHE A 218 -6.25 -15.92 24.53
C PHE A 218 -6.10 -15.24 25.89
N TYR A 219 -4.86 -15.12 26.36
CA TYR A 219 -4.53 -14.39 27.57
C TYR A 219 -3.67 -13.18 27.25
N GLU A 220 -4.07 -12.03 27.79
CA GLU A 220 -3.16 -10.91 28.00
C GLU A 220 -2.46 -11.13 29.34
N ILE A 221 -1.13 -11.07 29.37
CA ILE A 221 -0.35 -11.18 30.59
C ILE A 221 0.18 -9.80 30.94
N LYS A 222 -0.34 -9.20 32.01
CA LYS A 222 0.02 -7.85 32.48
C LYS A 222 0.42 -7.90 33.93
N LYS A 223 1.61 -7.39 34.26
CA LYS A 223 2.18 -7.45 35.63
C LYS A 223 2.07 -8.87 36.22
N ASN A 224 2.42 -9.87 35.42
CA ASN A 224 2.40 -11.30 35.76
C ASN A 224 1.02 -11.88 36.10
N LYS A 225 -0.07 -11.16 35.79
CA LYS A 225 -1.45 -11.65 35.91
C LYS A 225 -2.03 -11.96 34.54
N PHE A 226 -2.83 -13.02 34.48
CA PHE A 226 -3.44 -13.54 33.26
C PHE A 226 -4.87 -13.04 33.11
N TYR A 227 -5.17 -12.43 31.97
CA TYR A 227 -6.49 -11.90 31.66
C TYR A 227 -7.05 -12.59 30.42
N LYS A 228 -8.02 -13.49 30.63
CA LYS A 228 -8.68 -14.24 29.56
C LYS A 228 -9.52 -13.32 28.67
N ARG A 229 -9.45 -13.55 27.36
CA ARG A 229 -10.17 -12.81 26.31
C ARG A 229 -10.64 -13.77 25.23
N LYS A 230 -11.79 -13.49 24.61
CA LYS A 230 -12.35 -14.30 23.52
C LYS A 230 -11.84 -13.79 22.17
N ILE A 231 -11.64 -14.72 21.23
CA ILE A 231 -11.48 -14.41 19.80
C ILE A 231 -12.87 -14.38 19.17
N THR A 232 -13.20 -13.27 18.50
CA THR A 232 -14.50 -13.07 17.83
C THR A 232 -14.44 -13.47 16.36
N GLY A 233 -15.52 -14.08 15.86
CA GLY A 233 -15.66 -14.59 14.49
C GLY A 233 -15.25 -16.06 14.37
N ASP A 234 -15.21 -16.57 13.13
CA ASP A 234 -14.89 -17.97 12.86
C ASP A 234 -13.42 -18.26 13.16
N PHE A 235 -13.19 -19.19 14.07
CA PHE A 235 -11.86 -19.57 14.53
C PHE A 235 -11.21 -20.52 13.53
N THR A 236 -9.94 -20.25 13.21
CA THR A 236 -9.07 -21.11 12.39
C THR A 236 -7.77 -21.39 13.11
N PHE A 237 -7.00 -22.35 12.62
CA PHE A 237 -5.69 -22.71 13.16
C PHE A 237 -4.72 -21.52 13.14
N ILE A 238 -4.14 -21.22 14.30
CA ILE A 238 -3.15 -20.15 14.44
C ILE A 238 -1.76 -20.74 14.20
N GLN A 239 -1.07 -20.19 13.21
CA GLN A 239 0.28 -20.60 12.86
C GLN A 239 1.32 -20.05 13.83
N ASN A 240 1.23 -18.74 14.10
CA ASN A 240 2.22 -18.02 14.88
C ASN A 240 1.69 -16.69 15.43
N LEU A 241 2.47 -16.07 16.31
CA LEU A 241 2.30 -14.69 16.75
C LEU A 241 3.49 -13.84 16.33
N ALA A 242 3.20 -12.63 15.90
CA ALA A 242 4.21 -11.60 15.65
C ALA A 242 3.89 -10.32 16.44
N PHE A 243 4.90 -9.47 16.59
CA PHE A 243 4.78 -8.14 17.19
C PHE A 243 5.58 -7.15 16.35
N ASP A 244 4.90 -6.18 15.74
CA ASP A 244 5.50 -5.26 14.77
C ASP A 244 6.06 -3.98 15.41
N LYS A 245 6.26 -3.99 16.74
CA LYS A 245 6.55 -2.87 17.66
C LYS A 245 5.31 -2.14 18.19
N ASP A 246 4.25 -2.05 17.40
CA ASP A 246 3.06 -1.28 17.73
C ASP A 246 1.89 -2.20 18.13
N PHE A 247 1.74 -3.31 17.40
CA PHE A 247 0.62 -4.23 17.44
C PHE A 247 1.07 -5.69 17.37
N ASN A 248 0.27 -6.55 17.99
CA ASN A 248 0.39 -7.98 17.78
C ASN A 248 -0.35 -8.41 16.51
N TRP A 249 0.20 -9.42 15.86
CA TRP A 249 -0.40 -10.08 14.70
C TRP A 249 -0.61 -11.55 14.99
N ILE A 250 -1.79 -12.04 14.68
CA ILE A 250 -2.14 -13.45 14.74
C ILE A 250 -2.06 -13.99 13.32
N CYS A 251 -1.04 -14.80 13.08
CA CYS A 251 -0.79 -15.43 11.79
C CYS A 251 -1.59 -16.72 11.73
N THR A 252 -2.37 -16.94 10.67
CA THR A 252 -3.29 -18.08 10.55
C THR A 252 -3.14 -18.77 9.20
N THR A 253 -3.80 -19.91 9.03
CA THR A 253 -3.89 -20.60 7.73
C THR A 253 -4.72 -19.84 6.69
N GLN A 254 -5.46 -18.81 7.10
CA GLN A 254 -6.36 -18.02 6.26
C GLN A 254 -6.10 -16.52 6.40
N GLY A 255 -4.83 -16.13 6.40
CA GLY A 255 -4.41 -14.72 6.52
C GLY A 255 -3.86 -14.34 7.89
N ALA A 256 -3.75 -13.03 8.13
CA ALA A 256 -3.24 -12.47 9.38
C ALA A 256 -4.21 -11.46 9.98
N ILE A 257 -4.39 -11.52 11.29
CA ILE A 257 -5.29 -10.64 12.03
C ILE A 257 -4.45 -9.70 12.88
N LYS A 258 -4.68 -8.39 12.73
CA LYS A 258 -4.07 -7.37 13.57
C LYS A 258 -4.85 -7.26 14.88
N TYR A 259 -4.19 -7.42 16.02
CA TYR A 259 -4.79 -7.18 17.32
C TYR A 259 -4.90 -5.69 17.59
N VAL A 260 -6.13 -5.21 17.80
CA VAL A 260 -6.46 -3.79 18.01
C VAL A 260 -7.35 -3.61 19.23
N LYS A 261 -7.57 -2.35 19.64
CA LYS A 261 -8.49 -1.99 20.72
C LYS A 261 -9.89 -2.51 20.38
N GLY A 262 -10.40 -3.46 21.17
CA GLY A 262 -11.65 -4.19 20.91
C GLY A 262 -11.49 -5.71 20.86
N GLY A 263 -10.25 -6.22 20.75
CA GLY A 263 -9.97 -7.66 20.77
C GLY A 263 -9.43 -8.19 19.44
N ILE A 264 -9.43 -9.51 19.29
CA ILE A 264 -9.10 -10.19 18.04
C ILE A 264 -10.42 -10.50 17.32
N ASN A 265 -10.59 -9.95 16.11
CA ASN A 265 -11.77 -10.19 15.27
C ASN A 265 -11.34 -10.72 13.89
N THR A 266 -11.74 -11.95 13.58
CA THR A 266 -11.35 -12.66 12.35
C THR A 266 -12.01 -12.08 11.09
N LEU A 267 -13.03 -11.22 11.21
CA LEU A 267 -13.59 -10.50 10.07
C LEU A 267 -12.59 -9.50 9.46
N ASN A 268 -11.65 -9.00 10.25
CA ASN A 268 -10.63 -8.02 9.86
C ASN A 268 -9.32 -8.68 9.41
N THR A 269 -9.40 -9.86 8.81
CA THR A 269 -8.23 -10.62 8.36
C THR A 269 -7.65 -10.05 7.06
N TYR A 270 -6.35 -9.78 7.08
CA TYR A 270 -5.56 -9.40 5.91
C TYR A 270 -5.07 -10.67 5.19
N LEU A 271 -4.96 -10.62 3.86
CA LEU A 271 -4.32 -11.70 3.09
C LEU A 271 -5.04 -13.05 3.25
N LYS A 272 -6.39 -13.06 3.22
CA LYS A 272 -7.25 -14.22 3.58
C LYS A 272 -6.95 -15.54 2.86
N ASN A 273 -6.32 -15.48 1.70
CA ASN A 273 -6.01 -16.66 0.87
C ASN A 273 -4.61 -17.21 1.10
N PHE A 274 -3.87 -16.65 2.05
CA PHE A 274 -2.50 -17.04 2.33
C PHE A 274 -2.37 -17.69 3.71
N ASN A 275 -1.61 -18.78 3.76
CA ASN A 275 -1.22 -19.41 5.00
C ASN A 275 -0.04 -18.61 5.60
N ILE A 276 -0.34 -17.60 6.42
CA ILE A 276 0.65 -16.66 6.97
C ILE A 276 1.38 -17.32 8.14
N SER A 277 2.71 -17.29 8.08
CA SER A 277 3.59 -17.86 9.11
C SER A 277 4.19 -16.81 10.04
N PHE A 278 4.40 -15.59 9.56
CA PHE A 278 4.93 -14.48 10.35
C PHE A 278 4.62 -13.13 9.71
N VAL A 279 4.65 -12.07 10.52
CA VAL A 279 4.53 -10.68 10.06
C VAL A 279 5.66 -9.88 10.68
N PHE A 280 6.33 -9.08 9.87
CA PHE A 280 7.41 -8.20 10.31
C PHE A 280 7.23 -6.81 9.70
N LYS A 281 7.69 -5.79 10.40
CA LYS A 281 7.67 -4.40 9.93
C LYS A 281 9.10 -3.87 9.93
N ASP A 282 9.58 -3.54 8.74
CA ASP A 282 10.96 -3.07 8.54
C ASP A 282 11.17 -1.63 9.04
N GLN A 283 12.42 -1.17 9.00
CA GLN A 283 12.82 0.18 9.40
C GLN A 283 12.21 1.27 8.49
N GLU A 284 11.85 0.91 7.26
CA GLU A 284 11.19 1.75 6.27
C GLU A 284 9.65 1.74 6.38
N GLU A 285 9.11 1.11 7.44
CA GLU A 285 7.67 1.00 7.75
C GLU A 285 6.85 0.13 6.77
N ASN A 286 7.50 -0.65 5.91
CA ASN A 286 6.82 -1.66 5.10
C ASN A 286 6.53 -2.91 5.93
N TYR A 287 5.45 -3.59 5.57
CA TYR A 287 5.10 -4.87 6.17
C TYR A 287 5.57 -6.03 5.29
N TRP A 288 6.19 -7.02 5.91
CA TRP A 288 6.58 -8.28 5.31
C TRP A 288 5.72 -9.39 5.90
N PHE A 289 4.96 -10.08 5.07
CA PHE A 289 4.22 -11.27 5.46
C PHE A 289 4.92 -12.48 4.87
N SER A 290 5.41 -13.38 5.73
CA SER A 290 5.89 -14.69 5.27
C SER A 290 4.74 -15.68 5.23
N THR A 291 4.89 -16.67 4.36
CA THR A 291 3.88 -17.71 4.18
C THR A 291 4.51 -19.10 4.28
N ILE A 292 3.66 -20.10 4.49
CA ILE A 292 4.10 -21.50 4.51
C ILE A 292 4.38 -22.04 3.10
N ASN A 293 3.75 -21.53 2.04
CA ASN A 293 3.84 -22.12 0.70
C ASN A 293 3.98 -21.12 -0.47
N ASP A 294 3.91 -19.80 -0.22
CA ASP A 294 3.80 -18.75 -1.24
C ASP A 294 4.97 -17.75 -1.21
N GLY A 295 5.99 -17.99 -0.39
CA GLY A 295 7.11 -17.07 -0.20
C GLY A 295 6.74 -15.88 0.67
N LEU A 296 7.19 -14.70 0.26
CA LEU A 296 7.05 -13.43 0.97
C LEU A 296 6.09 -12.49 0.23
N LEU A 297 5.33 -11.72 1.01
CA LEU A 297 4.45 -10.67 0.50
C LEU A 297 4.90 -9.35 1.14
N LEU A 298 5.55 -8.50 0.33
CA LEU A 298 5.96 -7.16 0.74
C LEU A 298 4.82 -6.18 0.51
N VAL A 299 4.28 -5.62 1.58
CA VAL A 299 3.15 -4.69 1.62
C VAL A 299 3.66 -3.31 2.08
N PRO A 300 3.89 -2.35 1.16
CA PRO A 300 4.39 -1.03 1.52
C PRO A 300 3.38 -0.23 2.37
N ASN A 301 2.09 -0.46 2.17
CA ASN A 301 1.04 0.23 2.91
C ASN A 301 -0.23 -0.64 2.98
N LEU A 302 -0.69 -0.92 4.21
CA LEU A 302 -1.90 -1.70 4.47
C LEU A 302 -3.19 -1.03 3.95
N CYS A 303 -3.17 0.28 3.69
CA CYS A 303 -4.30 1.04 3.20
C CYS A 303 -4.39 1.11 1.67
N ASN A 304 -3.31 0.77 0.95
CA ASN A 304 -3.31 0.81 -0.51
C ASN A 304 -4.06 -0.40 -1.07
N ASN A 305 -4.98 -0.13 -1.99
CA ASN A 305 -5.76 -1.14 -2.70
C ASN A 305 -5.60 -0.91 -4.20
N PHE A 306 -5.42 -1.97 -4.97
CA PHE A 306 -5.43 -1.91 -6.43
C PHE A 306 -6.71 -2.53 -6.95
N VAL A 307 -7.32 -1.85 -7.92
CA VAL A 307 -8.44 -2.39 -8.68
C VAL A 307 -7.90 -2.75 -10.06
N SER A 308 -8.00 -4.04 -10.39
CA SER A 308 -7.66 -4.52 -11.74
C SER A 308 -8.80 -4.19 -12.71
N PHE A 309 -8.42 -3.73 -13.90
CA PHE A 309 -9.31 -3.59 -15.03
C PHE A 309 -8.82 -4.50 -16.15
N ASP A 310 -9.72 -5.18 -16.85
CA ASP A 310 -9.38 -6.01 -18.01
C ASP A 310 -8.66 -5.22 -19.10
N LYS A 311 -8.93 -3.91 -19.15
CA LYS A 311 -8.33 -2.97 -20.09
C LYS A 311 -7.79 -1.77 -19.35
N LYS A 312 -6.69 -1.23 -19.87
CA LYS A 312 -5.92 -0.17 -19.23
C LYS A 312 -6.83 1.04 -18.92
N PRO A 313 -6.99 1.44 -17.64
CA PRO A 313 -7.68 2.67 -17.29
C PRO A 313 -6.79 3.87 -17.64
N LEU A 314 -7.38 4.91 -18.23
CA LEU A 314 -6.65 6.05 -18.80
C LEU A 314 -7.05 7.39 -18.19
N THR A 315 -8.36 7.59 -18.02
CA THR A 315 -8.94 8.81 -17.50
C THR A 315 -9.78 8.53 -16.27
N ILE A 316 -9.85 9.51 -15.38
CA ILE A 316 -10.62 9.45 -14.14
C ILE A 316 -11.39 10.76 -13.98
N SER A 317 -12.63 10.68 -13.53
CA SER A 317 -13.42 11.82 -13.08
C SER A 317 -14.15 11.46 -11.79
N THR A 318 -14.43 12.45 -10.95
CA THR A 318 -15.15 12.26 -9.69
C THR A 318 -16.31 13.23 -9.61
N ASN A 319 -17.46 12.76 -9.09
CA ASN A 319 -18.60 13.59 -8.75
C ASN A 319 -19.15 13.14 -7.38
N GLY A 320 -18.94 13.96 -6.36
CA GLY A 320 -19.30 13.62 -4.98
C GLY A 320 -18.62 12.31 -4.56
N ARG A 321 -19.43 11.30 -4.24
CA ARG A 321 -18.94 9.95 -3.91
C ARG A 321 -18.70 9.07 -5.14
N SER A 322 -19.13 9.44 -6.34
CA SER A 322 -18.93 8.61 -7.53
C SER A 322 -17.54 8.83 -8.14
N ILE A 323 -16.88 7.74 -8.51
CA ILE A 323 -15.68 7.70 -9.34
C ILE A 323 -16.04 7.11 -10.70
N PHE A 324 -15.53 7.72 -11.77
CA PHE A 324 -15.70 7.28 -13.15
C PHE A 324 -14.34 7.04 -13.77
N ILE A 325 -14.20 5.94 -14.51
CA ILE A 325 -12.97 5.54 -15.18
C ILE A 325 -13.25 5.27 -16.65
N GLY A 326 -12.44 5.88 -17.52
CA GLY A 326 -12.44 5.61 -18.96
C GLY A 326 -11.26 4.71 -19.32
N SER A 327 -11.51 3.74 -20.20
CA SER A 327 -10.53 2.74 -20.61
C SER A 327 -9.92 3.02 -21.99
N ALA A 328 -8.92 2.20 -22.34
CA ALA A 328 -8.28 2.18 -23.66
C ALA A 328 -9.15 1.67 -24.81
N ASP A 329 -10.35 1.17 -24.53
CA ASP A 329 -11.24 0.52 -25.51
C ASP A 329 -12.67 1.05 -25.42
N ASP A 330 -12.80 2.37 -25.26
CA ASP A 330 -14.09 3.09 -25.31
C ASP A 330 -15.13 2.63 -24.27
N LYS A 331 -14.70 2.14 -23.10
CA LYS A 331 -15.59 1.75 -22.01
C LYS A 331 -15.50 2.70 -20.83
N LEU A 332 -16.64 2.91 -20.17
CA LEU A 332 -16.71 3.66 -18.92
C LEU A 332 -17.19 2.78 -17.79
N TYR A 333 -16.52 2.96 -16.66
CA TYR A 333 -16.81 2.28 -15.42
C TYR A 333 -17.16 3.30 -14.35
N LYS A 334 -18.04 2.93 -13.43
CA LYS A 334 -18.45 3.74 -12.27
C LYS A 334 -18.30 2.94 -10.99
N SER A 335 -17.92 3.61 -9.91
CA SER A 335 -18.06 3.07 -8.56
C SER A 335 -18.35 4.18 -7.55
N ASP A 336 -18.64 3.84 -6.30
CA ASP A 336 -18.57 4.77 -5.17
C ASP A 336 -17.11 4.78 -4.67
N LEU A 337 -16.55 5.92 -4.29
CA LEU A 337 -15.15 6.07 -3.86
C LEU A 337 -14.77 5.13 -2.71
N PHE A 338 -15.75 4.72 -1.90
CA PHE A 338 -15.57 3.80 -0.78
C PHE A 338 -15.96 2.37 -1.11
N LEU A 339 -16.68 2.15 -2.22
CA LEU A 339 -17.02 0.83 -2.73
C LEU A 339 -16.00 0.46 -3.80
N LYS A 340 -15.42 -0.74 -3.71
CA LYS A 340 -14.28 -1.12 -4.56
C LYS A 340 -14.70 -1.88 -5.82
N ASN A 341 -15.98 -1.83 -6.17
CA ASN A 341 -16.57 -2.60 -7.27
C ASN A 341 -17.01 -1.66 -8.39
N PHE A 342 -16.40 -1.82 -9.56
CA PHE A 342 -16.68 -0.98 -10.71
C PHE A 342 -17.73 -1.62 -11.62
N GLU A 343 -18.85 -0.94 -11.81
CA GLU A 343 -19.86 -1.31 -12.80
C GLU A 343 -19.54 -0.67 -14.14
N LYS A 344 -19.70 -1.40 -15.24
CA LYS A 344 -19.59 -0.83 -16.59
C LYS A 344 -20.87 -0.06 -16.91
N ILE A 345 -20.76 1.23 -17.17
CA ILE A 345 -21.90 2.13 -17.45
C ILE A 345 -21.98 2.56 -18.91
N PHE A 346 -20.92 2.36 -19.69
CA PHE A 346 -20.87 2.58 -21.13
C PHE A 346 -19.99 1.53 -21.79
N ASP A 347 -20.45 1.02 -22.93
CA ASP A 347 -19.80 -0.04 -23.70
C ASP A 347 -19.69 0.39 -25.16
N GLY A 348 -18.71 1.25 -25.44
CA GLY A 348 -18.45 1.74 -26.77
C GLY A 348 -18.01 0.61 -27.71
N LYS A 349 -18.32 0.77 -29.00
CA LYS A 349 -17.89 -0.16 -30.06
C LYS A 349 -16.54 0.20 -30.68
N SER A 350 -15.95 1.32 -30.23
CA SER A 350 -14.70 1.83 -30.76
C SER A 350 -13.51 1.18 -30.07
N ASN A 351 -12.41 1.01 -30.80
CA ASN A 351 -11.12 0.63 -30.22
C ASN A 351 -10.26 1.87 -29.88
N HIS A 352 -10.88 3.06 -29.84
CA HIS A 352 -10.21 4.29 -29.46
C HIS A 352 -10.20 4.45 -27.93
N GLU A 353 -9.06 4.89 -27.40
CA GLU A 353 -8.92 5.22 -25.99
C GLU A 353 -9.83 6.39 -25.59
N ILE A 354 -10.35 6.38 -24.36
CA ILE A 354 -11.01 7.55 -23.78
C ILE A 354 -9.92 8.50 -23.28
N TYR A 355 -9.70 9.61 -23.98
CA TYR A 355 -8.63 10.57 -23.67
C TYR A 355 -9.08 11.75 -22.80
N PHE A 356 -10.39 12.00 -22.74
CA PHE A 356 -11.01 13.01 -21.88
C PHE A 356 -12.24 12.42 -21.19
N LEU A 357 -12.39 12.72 -19.90
CA LEU A 357 -13.52 12.34 -19.08
C LEU A 357 -13.75 13.44 -18.02
N SER A 358 -14.99 13.90 -17.91
CA SER A 358 -15.44 14.88 -16.92
C SER A 358 -16.86 14.56 -16.48
N SER A 359 -17.26 15.03 -15.32
CA SER A 359 -18.60 14.83 -14.78
C SER A 359 -19.10 16.08 -14.09
N ASP A 360 -20.40 16.35 -14.21
CA ASP A 360 -21.14 17.26 -13.34
C ASP A 360 -22.25 16.49 -12.60
N LEU A 361 -23.11 17.22 -11.86
CA LEU A 361 -24.18 16.64 -11.06
C LEU A 361 -25.15 15.75 -11.85
N GLN A 362 -25.32 15.99 -13.15
CA GLN A 362 -26.33 15.32 -13.99
C GLN A 362 -25.72 14.55 -15.17
N HIS A 363 -24.52 14.90 -15.61
CA HIS A 363 -23.95 14.41 -16.86
C HIS A 363 -22.51 13.94 -16.73
N LEU A 364 -22.16 12.99 -17.57
CA LEU A 364 -20.81 12.56 -17.87
C LEU A 364 -20.46 13.03 -19.28
N TYR A 365 -19.27 13.59 -19.44
CA TYR A 365 -18.73 14.09 -20.70
C TYR A 365 -17.44 13.35 -21.00
N PHE A 366 -17.30 12.79 -22.19
CA PHE A 366 -16.10 12.06 -22.54
C PHE A 366 -15.86 12.06 -24.03
N THR A 367 -14.64 11.68 -24.43
CA THR A 367 -14.30 11.57 -25.85
C THR A 367 -13.41 10.37 -26.10
N SER A 368 -13.69 9.69 -27.20
CA SER A 368 -12.84 8.65 -27.79
C SER A 368 -12.60 8.98 -29.26
N ASN A 369 -13.44 8.46 -30.16
CA ASN A 369 -13.52 8.85 -31.57
C ASN A 369 -14.43 10.08 -31.81
N THR A 370 -15.38 10.30 -30.91
CA THR A 370 -16.34 11.40 -30.94
C THR A 370 -16.51 11.95 -29.53
N PHE A 371 -17.20 13.09 -29.38
CA PHE A 371 -17.57 13.64 -28.10
C PHE A 371 -18.95 13.13 -27.71
N LYS A 372 -19.07 12.61 -26.49
CA LYS A 372 -20.30 12.04 -25.97
C LYS A 372 -20.66 12.67 -24.63
N LYS A 373 -21.95 12.85 -24.42
CA LYS A 373 -22.55 13.30 -23.16
C LYS A 373 -23.61 12.28 -22.73
N ILE A 374 -23.43 11.70 -21.55
CA ILE A 374 -24.39 10.76 -20.97
C ILE A 374 -25.07 11.42 -19.77
N ASN A 375 -26.40 11.39 -19.72
CA ASN A 375 -27.14 11.78 -18.53
C ASN A 375 -27.14 10.65 -17.49
N LEU A 376 -26.67 10.93 -16.28
CA LEU A 376 -26.47 9.94 -15.22
C LEU A 376 -27.79 9.40 -14.63
N LYS A 377 -28.91 10.11 -14.81
CA LYS A 377 -30.22 9.74 -14.24
C LYS A 377 -31.03 8.83 -15.17
N ASN A 378 -31.15 9.20 -16.45
CA ASN A 378 -31.96 8.46 -17.43
C ASN A 378 -31.12 7.71 -18.47
N LYS A 379 -29.78 7.82 -18.42
CA LYS A 379 -28.82 7.18 -19.33
C LYS A 379 -28.97 7.56 -20.80
N THR A 380 -29.58 8.71 -21.12
CA THR A 380 -29.64 9.22 -22.50
C THR A 380 -28.26 9.71 -22.95
N GLU A 381 -27.91 9.43 -24.20
CA GLU A 381 -26.64 9.80 -24.82
C GLU A 381 -26.85 10.85 -25.92
N GLU A 382 -26.01 11.88 -25.91
CA GLU A 382 -25.86 12.86 -27.00
C GLU A 382 -24.45 12.71 -27.59
N GLU A 383 -24.33 12.65 -28.91
CA GLU A 383 -23.05 12.49 -29.62
C GLU A 383 -22.80 13.67 -30.56
N SER A 384 -21.55 14.16 -30.58
CA SER A 384 -21.06 15.16 -31.54
C SER A 384 -19.83 14.61 -32.25
N ILE A 385 -19.81 14.70 -33.59
CA ILE A 385 -18.76 14.13 -34.45
C ILE A 385 -17.50 15.00 -34.39
N ILE A 386 -16.84 15.02 -33.23
CA ILE A 386 -15.57 15.69 -32.98
C ILE A 386 -14.76 14.89 -31.96
N ALA A 387 -13.52 14.53 -32.30
CA ALA A 387 -12.60 13.88 -31.37
C ALA A 387 -11.83 14.94 -30.59
N LEU A 388 -12.22 15.18 -29.34
CA LEU A 388 -11.51 16.15 -28.49
C LEU A 388 -10.20 15.52 -28.01
N LYS A 389 -9.14 16.32 -27.92
CA LYS A 389 -7.88 15.90 -27.30
C LYS A 389 -7.77 16.36 -25.85
N ASP A 390 -8.50 17.42 -25.52
CA ASP A 390 -8.59 17.99 -24.19
C ASP A 390 -9.81 18.89 -24.09
N ALA A 391 -10.39 19.00 -22.90
CA ALA A 391 -11.47 19.92 -22.62
C ALA A 391 -11.50 20.28 -21.14
N GLN A 392 -12.08 21.43 -20.83
CA GLN A 392 -12.26 21.89 -19.46
C GLN A 392 -13.58 22.64 -19.34
N LYS A 393 -14.30 22.45 -18.23
CA LYS A 393 -15.48 23.26 -17.92
C LYS A 393 -15.07 24.74 -17.79
N LEU A 394 -15.70 25.59 -18.60
CA LEU A 394 -15.56 27.05 -18.51
C LEU A 394 -16.58 27.60 -17.51
N ASN A 395 -17.83 27.19 -17.69
CA ASN A 395 -18.98 27.53 -16.84
C ASN A 395 -20.12 26.52 -17.11
N GLU A 396 -21.34 26.80 -16.63
CA GLU A 396 -22.50 25.92 -16.85
C GLU A 396 -22.93 25.80 -18.32
N LYS A 397 -22.65 26.84 -19.13
CA LYS A 397 -22.99 26.85 -20.55
C LYS A 397 -21.92 26.24 -21.42
N TYR A 398 -20.65 26.48 -21.12
CA TYR A 398 -19.55 26.16 -22.02
C TYR A 398 -18.49 25.25 -21.41
N TYR A 399 -18.00 24.34 -22.25
CA TYR A 399 -16.68 23.74 -22.11
C TYR A 399 -15.74 24.37 -23.13
N VAL A 400 -14.50 24.62 -22.76
CA VAL A 400 -13.43 24.90 -23.72
C VAL A 400 -12.87 23.59 -24.21
N PHE A 401 -12.50 23.51 -25.49
CA PHE A 401 -11.94 22.29 -26.06
C PHE A 401 -10.80 22.55 -27.05
N ALA A 402 -9.91 21.57 -27.15
CA ALA A 402 -8.90 21.48 -28.18
C ALA A 402 -9.09 20.18 -28.99
N ALA A 403 -9.16 20.28 -30.31
CA ALA A 403 -9.32 19.14 -31.22
C ALA A 403 -8.42 19.27 -32.45
N SER A 404 -8.37 18.22 -33.27
CA SER A 404 -7.73 18.31 -34.59
C SER A 404 -8.57 19.19 -35.51
N GLY A 405 -7.96 20.22 -36.09
CA GLY A 405 -8.60 21.17 -37.02
C GLY A 405 -9.15 22.43 -36.34
N VAL A 406 -9.54 22.35 -35.06
CA VAL A 406 -10.24 23.45 -34.37
C VAL A 406 -10.02 23.45 -32.86
N CYS A 407 -9.94 24.65 -32.27
CA CYS A 407 -10.11 24.91 -30.83
C CYS A 407 -11.29 25.86 -30.63
N GLY A 408 -12.06 25.69 -29.56
CA GLY A 408 -13.25 26.51 -29.35
C GLY A 408 -14.09 26.15 -28.13
N LEU A 409 -15.37 26.48 -28.19
CA LEU A 409 -16.34 26.20 -27.12
C LEU A 409 -17.31 25.09 -27.53
N LEU A 410 -17.64 24.23 -26.57
CA LEU A 410 -18.74 23.28 -26.64
C LEU A 410 -19.89 23.80 -25.79
N LYS A 411 -21.02 24.06 -26.44
CA LYS A 411 -22.27 24.52 -25.82
C LYS A 411 -22.99 23.35 -25.16
N ASN A 412 -23.25 23.48 -23.86
CA ASN A 412 -23.93 22.49 -23.02
C ASN A 412 -25.38 22.90 -22.69
N THR A 413 -25.65 24.20 -22.52
CA THR A 413 -26.98 24.73 -22.19
C THR A 413 -27.33 25.95 -23.06
N THR A 414 -28.57 26.42 -22.95
CA THR A 414 -29.09 27.57 -23.69
C THR A 414 -29.11 28.87 -22.87
N ILE A 415 -28.74 28.82 -21.57
CA ILE A 415 -28.71 29.98 -20.67
C ILE A 415 -27.80 31.06 -21.26
N LYS A 416 -28.14 32.36 -21.15
CA LYS A 416 -27.25 33.44 -21.62
C LYS A 416 -25.93 33.46 -20.84
N ASN A 417 -24.83 33.73 -21.52
CA ASN A 417 -23.52 33.81 -20.90
C ASN A 417 -22.62 34.87 -21.56
N GLU A 418 -21.70 35.43 -20.81
CA GLU A 418 -20.74 36.44 -21.29
C GLU A 418 -19.81 35.95 -22.43
N TRP A 419 -19.62 34.64 -22.59
CA TRP A 419 -18.85 34.06 -23.69
C TRP A 419 -19.66 33.90 -24.99
N ASP A 420 -20.93 34.28 -25.00
CA ASP A 420 -21.83 34.21 -26.17
C ASP A 420 -21.35 35.09 -27.33
N VAL A 421 -20.47 36.07 -27.07
CA VAL A 421 -19.80 36.89 -28.08
C VAL A 421 -19.11 36.06 -29.17
N TRP A 422 -18.58 34.88 -28.81
CA TRP A 422 -17.96 33.95 -29.75
C TRP A 422 -18.99 33.10 -30.51
N ALA A 423 -20.20 32.92 -29.97
CA ALA A 423 -21.24 32.09 -30.56
C ALA A 423 -21.97 32.77 -31.72
N LYS A 424 -22.00 34.11 -31.78
CA LYS A 424 -22.68 34.90 -32.84
C LYS A 424 -24.10 34.37 -33.18
N ASP A 425 -24.92 34.12 -32.16
CA ASP A 425 -26.27 33.54 -32.27
C ASP A 425 -26.36 32.13 -32.90
N SER A 426 -25.24 31.43 -33.03
CA SER A 426 -25.20 30.06 -33.55
C SER A 426 -25.97 29.08 -32.66
N ILE A 427 -26.80 28.27 -33.31
CA ILE A 427 -27.49 27.12 -32.70
C ILE A 427 -26.52 25.93 -32.54
N GLN A 428 -25.34 25.98 -33.18
CA GLN A 428 -24.38 24.88 -33.17
C GLN A 428 -23.86 24.56 -31.77
N THR A 429 -23.70 23.26 -31.51
CA THR A 429 -23.07 22.73 -30.28
C THR A 429 -21.59 23.07 -30.22
N ILE A 430 -20.92 23.14 -31.37
CA ILE A 430 -19.50 23.46 -31.49
C ILE A 430 -19.37 24.89 -32.00
N ILE A 431 -18.63 25.72 -31.26
CA ILE A 431 -18.34 27.11 -31.61
C ILE A 431 -16.83 27.23 -31.85
N PRO A 432 -16.38 27.24 -33.11
CA PRO A 432 -14.98 27.40 -33.45
C PRO A 432 -14.44 28.78 -33.07
N ILE A 433 -13.29 28.83 -32.39
CA ILE A 433 -12.58 30.08 -32.11
C ILE A 433 -11.29 30.17 -32.94
N ILE A 434 -10.51 29.09 -32.97
CA ILE A 434 -9.26 29.00 -33.73
C ILE A 434 -9.37 27.84 -34.73
N ASN A 435 -9.38 28.14 -36.02
CA ASN A 435 -9.50 27.18 -37.11
C ASN A 435 -8.14 26.84 -37.74
N GLY A 436 -8.05 25.70 -38.42
CA GLY A 436 -6.86 25.28 -39.16
C GLY A 436 -5.67 24.91 -38.26
N VAL A 437 -5.94 24.57 -36.99
CA VAL A 437 -4.93 24.20 -36.00
C VAL A 437 -5.15 22.77 -35.51
N GLN A 438 -4.07 22.08 -35.15
CA GLN A 438 -4.16 20.89 -34.31
C GLN A 438 -4.06 21.32 -32.84
N GLY A 439 -5.21 21.47 -32.19
CA GLY A 439 -5.29 21.63 -30.75
C GLY A 439 -4.69 20.43 -30.03
N LYS A 440 -3.95 20.65 -28.95
CA LYS A 440 -3.31 19.61 -28.14
C LYS A 440 -3.83 19.59 -26.72
N SER A 441 -4.04 20.76 -26.14
CA SER A 441 -4.52 20.94 -24.78
C SER A 441 -5.14 22.32 -24.61
N THR A 442 -6.08 22.46 -23.68
CA THR A 442 -6.75 23.71 -23.36
C THR A 442 -6.83 23.91 -21.86
N SER A 443 -6.79 25.16 -21.41
CA SER A 443 -7.14 25.44 -20.01
C SER A 443 -7.73 26.83 -19.83
N TYR A 444 -8.77 26.93 -19.02
CA TYR A 444 -9.36 28.20 -18.61
C TYR A 444 -8.76 28.66 -17.28
N ASN A 445 -8.22 29.88 -17.28
CA ASN A 445 -7.79 30.59 -16.08
C ASN A 445 -8.87 31.58 -15.65
N ALA A 446 -9.54 31.30 -14.53
CA ALA A 446 -10.62 32.12 -14.02
C ALA A 446 -10.14 33.43 -13.37
N PHE A 447 -8.88 33.51 -12.95
CA PHE A 447 -8.34 34.73 -12.32
C PHE A 447 -8.23 35.89 -13.31
N ASN A 448 -7.79 35.61 -14.54
CA ASN A 448 -7.66 36.60 -15.60
C ASN A 448 -8.66 36.43 -16.75
N ASN A 449 -9.69 35.58 -16.58
CA ASN A 449 -10.73 35.28 -17.57
C ASN A 449 -10.17 34.94 -18.97
N THR A 450 -9.08 34.16 -19.02
CA THR A 450 -8.38 33.83 -20.27
C THR A 450 -8.40 32.33 -20.52
N ILE A 451 -8.73 31.93 -21.75
CA ILE A 451 -8.61 30.56 -22.23
C ILE A 451 -7.28 30.42 -22.95
N TYR A 452 -6.46 29.48 -22.51
CA TYR A 452 -5.21 29.13 -23.17
C TYR A 452 -5.45 27.91 -24.08
N TYR A 453 -4.94 27.98 -25.31
CA TYR A 453 -4.93 26.88 -26.26
C TYR A 453 -3.49 26.56 -26.69
N ALA A 454 -3.04 25.35 -26.37
CA ALA A 454 -1.80 24.81 -26.89
C ALA A 454 -2.06 24.10 -28.22
N THR A 455 -1.38 24.51 -29.28
CA THR A 455 -1.61 24.00 -30.64
C THR A 455 -0.30 23.64 -31.36
N ASN A 456 -0.39 23.07 -32.55
CA ASN A 456 0.74 22.94 -33.48
C ASN A 456 1.18 24.28 -34.10
N ASN A 457 0.40 25.36 -33.97
CA ASN A 457 0.71 26.68 -34.51
C ASN A 457 1.22 27.67 -33.45
N GLY A 458 1.31 27.26 -32.18
CA GLY A 458 1.75 28.09 -31.06
C GLY A 458 0.83 27.98 -29.84
N LEU A 459 1.10 28.82 -28.84
CA LEU A 459 0.25 29.04 -27.68
C LEU A 459 -0.62 30.27 -27.94
N PHE A 460 -1.94 30.14 -27.75
CA PHE A 460 -2.88 31.24 -27.88
C PHE A 460 -3.56 31.52 -26.55
N ALA A 461 -3.70 32.80 -26.21
CA ALA A 461 -4.56 33.30 -25.14
C ALA A 461 -5.80 33.94 -25.76
N VAL A 462 -6.97 33.47 -25.36
CA VAL A 462 -8.26 33.91 -25.86
C VAL A 462 -9.05 34.51 -24.72
N THR A 463 -9.45 35.76 -24.89
CA THR A 463 -10.41 36.43 -24.01
C THR A 463 -11.74 36.58 -24.75
N LYS A 464 -12.71 37.26 -24.13
CA LYS A 464 -14.00 37.56 -24.79
C LYS A 464 -13.84 38.48 -26.02
N ASN A 465 -12.77 39.28 -26.04
CA ASN A 465 -12.62 40.36 -27.02
C ASN A 465 -11.42 40.18 -27.94
N ASN A 466 -10.51 39.25 -27.63
CA ASN A 466 -9.25 39.15 -28.34
C ASN A 466 -8.71 37.72 -28.39
N ILE A 467 -7.95 37.43 -29.45
CA ILE A 467 -7.12 36.23 -29.60
C ILE A 467 -5.68 36.71 -29.75
N LEU A 468 -4.82 36.35 -28.80
CA LEU A 468 -3.42 36.72 -28.77
C LEU A 468 -2.53 35.48 -28.92
N GLU A 469 -1.62 35.48 -29.89
CA GLU A 469 -0.54 34.48 -29.98
C GLU A 469 0.59 34.85 -29.01
N ILE A 470 0.89 33.98 -28.05
CA ILE A 470 1.96 34.18 -27.07
C ILE A 470 3.29 33.68 -27.64
N LYS A 471 4.30 34.57 -27.65
CA LYS A 471 5.66 34.30 -28.13
C LYS A 471 6.69 34.70 -27.08
N VAL A 472 7.82 34.00 -27.06
CA VAL A 472 8.99 34.39 -26.25
C VAL A 472 10.15 34.68 -27.19
N LYS A 473 10.69 35.91 -27.13
CA LYS A 473 11.75 36.37 -28.05
C LYS A 473 11.37 36.12 -29.53
N ASN A 474 10.13 36.46 -29.90
CA ASN A 474 9.53 36.23 -31.22
C ASN A 474 9.43 34.76 -31.68
N LYS A 475 9.70 33.78 -30.81
CA LYS A 475 9.56 32.36 -31.11
C LYS A 475 8.25 31.81 -30.58
N LYS A 476 7.61 30.97 -31.41
CA LYS A 476 6.41 30.21 -31.06
C LYS A 476 6.72 29.20 -29.96
N LEU A 477 5.76 29.00 -29.07
CA LEU A 477 5.83 28.01 -28.00
C LEU A 477 4.92 26.83 -28.31
N PHE A 478 5.44 25.61 -28.14
CA PHE A 478 4.69 24.39 -28.42
C PHE A 478 4.58 23.54 -27.15
N PHE A 479 3.35 23.40 -26.65
CA PHE A 479 3.05 22.63 -25.46
C PHE A 479 2.19 21.40 -25.80
N SER A 480 2.41 20.31 -25.06
CA SER A 480 1.61 19.09 -25.15
C SER A 480 0.43 19.13 -24.17
N ARG A 481 0.61 19.77 -23.02
CA ARG A 481 -0.39 19.91 -21.94
C ARG A 481 -0.30 21.28 -21.28
N ILE A 482 -1.45 21.83 -20.91
CA ILE A 482 -1.58 23.07 -20.14
C ILE A 482 -2.63 22.91 -19.03
N LYS A 483 -2.42 23.59 -17.90
CA LYS A 483 -3.35 23.58 -16.77
C LYS A 483 -3.26 24.88 -15.96
N SER A 484 -4.39 25.56 -15.81
CA SER A 484 -4.54 26.75 -14.97
C SER A 484 -4.83 26.38 -13.52
N ILE A 485 -4.09 26.98 -12.58
CA ILE A 485 -4.19 26.76 -11.14
C ILE A 485 -3.96 28.13 -10.46
N GLY A 486 -4.97 28.63 -9.74
CA GLY A 486 -4.92 29.95 -9.14
C GLY A 486 -4.78 31.05 -10.20
N ASP A 487 -3.80 31.92 -10.03
CA ASP A 487 -3.46 33.04 -10.92
C ASP A 487 -2.53 32.65 -12.09
N LYS A 488 -2.02 31.41 -12.10
CA LYS A 488 -1.00 30.94 -13.05
C LYS A 488 -1.55 29.84 -13.97
N THR A 489 -0.96 29.76 -15.15
CA THR A 489 -1.15 28.64 -16.08
C THR A 489 0.16 27.91 -16.29
N TYR A 490 0.19 26.63 -15.98
CA TYR A 490 1.36 25.78 -16.16
C TYR A 490 1.28 25.03 -17.48
N ALA A 491 2.43 24.85 -18.14
CA ALA A 491 2.51 24.25 -19.46
C ALA A 491 3.69 23.27 -19.55
N ILE A 492 3.47 22.12 -20.19
CA ILE A 492 4.48 21.08 -20.38
C ILE A 492 4.70 20.89 -21.88
N THR A 493 5.97 20.78 -22.29
CA THR A 493 6.36 20.47 -23.69
C THR A 493 6.34 18.96 -23.95
N SER A 494 6.42 18.53 -25.21
CA SER A 494 6.56 17.10 -25.54
C SER A 494 7.87 16.47 -25.03
N THR A 495 8.84 17.29 -24.63
CA THR A 495 10.10 16.87 -23.99
C THR A 495 10.08 17.06 -22.47
N GLU A 496 8.89 17.12 -21.87
CA GLU A 496 8.68 17.19 -20.41
C GLU A 496 9.32 18.40 -19.71
N LYS A 497 9.60 19.48 -20.45
CA LYS A 497 9.99 20.79 -19.85
C LYS A 497 8.75 21.52 -19.35
N LEU A 498 8.81 21.97 -18.09
CA LEU A 498 7.76 22.72 -17.41
C LEU A 498 7.94 24.24 -17.57
N TYR A 499 6.84 24.94 -17.80
CA TYR A 499 6.76 26.38 -17.92
C TYR A 499 5.60 26.90 -17.08
N VAL A 500 5.70 28.14 -16.64
CA VAL A 500 4.63 28.93 -16.04
C VAL A 500 4.33 30.12 -16.93
N ILE A 501 3.05 30.40 -17.09
CA ILE A 501 2.47 31.54 -17.79
C ILE A 501 1.72 32.34 -16.71
N THR A 502 2.16 33.56 -16.46
CA THR A 502 1.52 34.46 -15.49
C THR A 502 0.28 35.11 -16.08
N SER A 503 -0.51 35.76 -15.23
CA SER A 503 -1.80 36.36 -15.61
C SER A 503 -1.70 37.45 -16.69
N ASP A 504 -0.54 38.10 -16.81
CA ASP A 504 -0.16 39.07 -17.85
C ASP A 504 0.45 38.41 -19.10
N ASN A 505 0.36 37.08 -19.23
CA ASN A 505 0.89 36.26 -20.32
C ASN A 505 2.42 36.21 -20.43
N TYR A 506 3.15 36.64 -19.39
CA TYR A 506 4.59 36.41 -19.35
C TYR A 506 4.92 34.93 -19.13
N VAL A 507 5.87 34.39 -19.91
CA VAL A 507 6.20 32.96 -19.91
C VAL A 507 7.61 32.74 -19.38
N LYS A 508 7.74 31.88 -18.37
CA LYS A 508 9.00 31.51 -17.74
C LYS A 508 9.14 29.99 -17.65
N GLN A 509 10.31 29.46 -18.00
CA GLN A 509 10.60 28.04 -17.79
C GLN A 509 10.86 27.77 -16.30
N ILE A 510 10.24 26.72 -15.76
CA ILE A 510 10.57 26.15 -14.45
C ILE A 510 11.62 25.05 -14.68
N ARG A 511 12.79 25.19 -14.07
CA ARG A 511 13.84 24.17 -14.16
C ARG A 511 13.52 23.03 -13.20
N LEU A 512 13.09 21.90 -13.75
CA LEU A 512 13.06 20.62 -13.05
C LEU A 512 14.40 19.90 -13.22
N GLN A 513 14.83 19.16 -12.20
CA GLN A 513 16.01 18.30 -12.33
C GLN A 513 15.70 17.19 -13.35
N ARG A 514 16.67 16.88 -14.23
CA ARG A 514 16.52 15.83 -15.25
C ARG A 514 16.37 14.42 -14.64
N TYR A 515 16.92 14.26 -13.44
CA TYR A 515 16.84 13.07 -12.62
C TYR A 515 16.31 13.47 -11.25
N ILE A 516 15.46 12.64 -10.67
CA ILE A 516 15.08 12.74 -9.26
C ILE A 516 15.62 11.47 -8.60
N ASN A 517 16.56 11.61 -7.67
CA ASN A 517 17.27 10.48 -7.04
C ASN A 517 17.87 9.49 -8.05
N ASN A 518 18.57 9.99 -9.07
CA ASN A 518 19.15 9.20 -10.17
C ASN A 518 18.13 8.48 -11.09
N GLU A 519 16.83 8.72 -10.92
CA GLU A 519 15.80 8.16 -11.79
C GLU A 519 15.39 9.17 -12.87
N PRO A 520 15.37 8.79 -14.16
CA PRO A 520 14.95 9.69 -15.21
C PRO A 520 13.45 9.97 -15.11
N ILE A 521 13.06 11.22 -15.36
CA ILE A 521 11.65 11.57 -15.51
C ILE A 521 11.11 10.88 -16.77
N ASN A 522 10.11 10.02 -16.58
CA ASN A 522 9.43 9.31 -17.68
C ASN A 522 8.20 10.10 -18.15
N LYS A 523 7.40 10.59 -17.19
CA LYS A 523 6.15 11.30 -17.49
C LYS A 523 5.77 12.29 -16.41
N ILE A 524 5.17 13.40 -16.80
CA ILE A 524 4.61 14.38 -15.87
C ILE A 524 3.08 14.46 -16.07
N LYS A 525 2.31 14.47 -14.96
CA LYS A 525 0.86 14.65 -14.98
C LYS A 525 0.41 15.71 -13.96
N PHE A 526 -0.53 16.57 -14.36
CA PHE A 526 -1.23 17.44 -13.43
C PHE A 526 -2.34 16.69 -12.69
N LEU A 527 -2.46 16.92 -11.39
CA LEU A 527 -3.63 16.52 -10.59
C LEU A 527 -3.83 17.53 -9.46
N ASN A 528 -4.95 18.26 -9.51
CA ASN A 528 -5.27 19.37 -8.61
C ASN A 528 -4.15 20.44 -8.59
N SER A 529 -3.68 20.85 -7.41
CA SER A 529 -2.57 21.80 -7.22
C SER A 529 -1.17 21.16 -7.29
N LYS A 530 -1.09 19.87 -7.61
CA LYS A 530 0.18 19.13 -7.62
C LYS A 530 0.53 18.61 -9.01
N LEU A 531 1.82 18.48 -9.21
CA LEU A 531 2.41 17.87 -10.38
C LEU A 531 2.96 16.51 -9.97
N TYR A 532 2.47 15.44 -10.59
CA TYR A 532 2.98 14.09 -10.35
C TYR A 532 4.02 13.74 -11.40
N ILE A 533 5.22 13.41 -10.93
CA ILE A 533 6.37 13.04 -11.76
C ILE A 533 6.57 11.54 -11.62
N ILE A 534 6.36 10.82 -12.72
CA ILE A 534 6.46 9.37 -12.80
C ILE A 534 7.83 9.02 -13.36
N THR A 535 8.55 8.15 -12.67
CA THR A 535 9.81 7.55 -13.12
C THR A 535 9.61 6.04 -13.32
N PRO A 536 10.62 5.29 -13.79
CA PRO A 536 10.51 3.83 -13.88
C PRO A 536 10.27 3.12 -12.54
N PHE A 537 10.63 3.74 -11.41
CA PHE A 537 10.64 3.07 -10.10
C PHE A 537 9.83 3.80 -9.02
N SER A 538 9.43 5.05 -9.26
CA SER A 538 8.86 5.92 -8.22
C SER A 538 7.77 6.85 -8.78
N LEU A 539 6.93 7.34 -7.87
CA LEU A 539 5.94 8.38 -8.13
C LEU A 539 6.24 9.56 -7.21
N TYR A 540 6.70 10.68 -7.76
CA TYR A 540 6.94 11.89 -6.97
C TYR A 540 5.76 12.85 -7.09
N SER A 541 5.47 13.58 -6.03
CA SER A 541 4.63 14.77 -6.04
C SER A 541 5.49 16.02 -5.95
N PHE A 542 5.33 16.94 -6.88
CA PHE A 542 5.93 18.26 -6.91
C PHE A 542 4.85 19.30 -6.60
N ASP A 543 5.09 20.06 -5.54
CA ASP A 543 4.22 21.14 -5.12
C ASP A 543 4.54 22.40 -5.93
N LEU A 544 3.54 22.93 -6.64
CA LEU A 544 3.74 24.03 -7.60
C LEU A 544 3.99 25.39 -6.92
N ASP A 545 3.65 25.54 -5.64
CA ASP A 545 3.81 26.79 -4.90
C ASP A 545 5.15 26.83 -4.17
N THR A 546 5.50 25.73 -3.47
CA THR A 546 6.73 25.61 -2.69
C THR A 546 7.91 25.06 -3.49
N HIS A 547 7.65 24.48 -4.67
CA HIS A 547 8.61 23.72 -5.47
C HIS A 547 9.27 22.54 -4.74
N ASN A 548 8.63 22.04 -3.68
CA ASN A 548 9.10 20.87 -2.96
C ASN A 548 8.73 19.58 -3.71
N ILE A 549 9.67 18.65 -3.77
CA ILE A 549 9.47 17.29 -4.32
C ILE A 549 9.36 16.32 -3.15
N LYS A 550 8.32 15.49 -3.14
CA LYS A 550 8.14 14.39 -2.20
C LYS A 550 7.93 13.09 -2.98
N LYS A 551 8.73 12.06 -2.65
CA LYS A 551 8.58 10.70 -3.17
C LYS A 551 7.33 10.03 -2.59
#